data_AF-A0A2V8CRV4-F1
#
_entry.id   AF-A0A2V8CRV4-F1
#
_cell.length_a   1.000
_cell.length_b   1.000
_cell.length_c   1.000
_cell.angle_alpha   90.00
_cell.angle_beta   90.00
_cell.angle_gamma   90.00
#
_symmetry.space_group_name_H-M   'P 1'
#
loop_
_entity.id
_entity.type
_entity.pdbx_description
1 polymer ?
#
loop_
_entity_poly.entity_id
_entity_poly.type
_entity_poly.pdbx_seq_one_letter_code
_entity_poly.pdbx_strand_id
1 'polypeptide(L)'
;MTVTRTFAITGPLDGYTLRVVNRGVTSAVIALNGRAVLNPEDFKGRKGKDEEKDKKGDKDRDNKDSDKGKDKGRYDRDGDSDFVPLIERPVDLRAGNNQIAVELRGKPGASLTVETFTCADAGSGIAICPAAVVVSGEGANQVISGTATAGNTAEASVTLNIDKTAPIVTASQSPDANARGWNNGPVVVTFAATDALSGVEPGTLSAPVTLSGDGANQSVPGQARDLAGNVGSVTRAGINIDQARPIITVALSPDPGPGGFAAVPVTAHFSCSDALSGVLTCPFDQVVGQEGSNLTATGTVTDFAGNNADVTSAPFGVDLTPPTITLSVPPANANSWYNAGTKSHSDVTALRGEHWRQLTL
;
A
#
# COMPACT_ATOMS: atom_id res chain seq x y z
N MET A 1 -12.59 -22.88 -15.67
CA MET A 1 -13.42 -22.08 -16.60
C MET A 1 -13.54 -22.86 -17.90
N THR A 2 -14.77 -23.05 -18.38
CA THR A 2 -15.00 -23.75 -19.67
C THR A 2 -15.35 -22.71 -20.72
N VAL A 3 -14.58 -22.68 -21.81
CA VAL A 3 -14.86 -21.84 -22.97
C VAL A 3 -15.39 -22.73 -24.08
N THR A 4 -16.54 -22.35 -24.64
CA THR A 4 -17.20 -23.13 -25.69
C THR A 4 -17.29 -22.30 -26.96
N ARG A 5 -16.95 -22.91 -28.10
CA ARG A 5 -17.11 -22.34 -29.44
C ARG A 5 -17.80 -23.35 -30.35
N THR A 6 -18.60 -22.84 -31.28
CA THR A 6 -19.28 -23.64 -32.31
C THR A 6 -18.81 -23.24 -33.68
N PHE A 7 -18.68 -24.22 -34.58
CA PHE A 7 -18.31 -24.01 -35.97
C PHE A 7 -19.07 -25.01 -36.85
N ALA A 8 -19.39 -24.63 -38.08
CA ALA A 8 -20.15 -25.47 -39.00
C ALA A 8 -19.25 -26.07 -40.07
N ILE A 9 -19.50 -27.32 -40.43
CA ILE A 9 -18.83 -28.01 -41.55
C ILE A 9 -19.88 -28.50 -42.55
N THR A 10 -19.67 -28.20 -43.82
CA THR A 10 -20.48 -28.72 -44.93
C THR A 10 -19.67 -29.78 -45.66
N GLY A 11 -20.11 -31.05 -45.60
CA GLY A 11 -19.41 -32.17 -46.24
C GLY A 11 -18.13 -32.58 -45.49
N PRO A 12 -18.24 -33.22 -44.31
CA PRO A 12 -17.06 -33.66 -43.55
C PRO A 12 -16.23 -34.67 -44.35
N LEU A 13 -14.91 -34.51 -44.31
CA LEU A 13 -13.94 -35.46 -44.86
C LEU A 13 -13.47 -36.45 -43.78
N ASP A 14 -12.85 -37.54 -44.21
CA ASP A 14 -12.18 -38.45 -43.26
C ASP A 14 -10.83 -37.85 -42.84
N GLY A 15 -10.56 -37.86 -41.52
CA GLY A 15 -9.21 -37.59 -40.99
C GLY A 15 -8.89 -36.14 -40.62
N TYR A 16 -9.73 -35.47 -39.82
CA TYR A 16 -9.35 -34.18 -39.24
C TYR A 16 -8.31 -34.39 -38.13
N THR A 17 -7.34 -33.49 -38.03
CA THR A 17 -6.41 -33.44 -36.91
C THR A 17 -6.67 -32.20 -36.09
N LEU A 18 -6.97 -32.40 -34.80
CA LEU A 18 -6.99 -31.36 -33.81
C LEU A 18 -5.55 -31.06 -33.41
N ARG A 19 -5.10 -29.82 -33.64
CA ARG A 19 -3.79 -29.35 -33.20
C ARG A 19 -3.96 -28.41 -32.01
N VAL A 20 -3.23 -28.69 -30.93
CA VAL A 20 -3.24 -27.90 -29.71
C VAL A 20 -1.83 -27.43 -29.41
N VAL A 21 -1.61 -26.13 -29.58
CA VAL A 21 -0.37 -25.48 -29.14
C VAL A 21 -0.55 -25.10 -27.68
N ASN A 22 0.29 -25.68 -26.83
CA ASN A 22 0.20 -25.54 -25.39
C ASN A 22 1.30 -24.62 -24.86
N ARG A 23 0.90 -23.51 -24.25
CA ARG A 23 1.81 -22.52 -23.65
C ARG A 23 1.68 -22.57 -22.13
N GLY A 24 2.16 -23.67 -21.55
CA GLY A 24 2.31 -23.83 -20.09
C GLY A 24 1.13 -24.45 -19.35
N VAL A 25 0.13 -24.99 -20.03
CA VAL A 25 -0.99 -25.71 -19.42
C VAL A 25 -0.56 -27.15 -19.11
N THR A 26 -0.64 -27.53 -17.83
CA THR A 26 -0.25 -28.87 -17.34
C THR A 26 -1.44 -29.81 -17.16
N SER A 27 -2.67 -29.30 -17.28
CA SER A 27 -3.90 -30.08 -17.24
C SER A 27 -5.05 -29.34 -17.93
N ALA A 28 -5.73 -30.01 -18.86
CA ALA A 28 -6.96 -29.53 -19.47
C ALA A 28 -7.82 -30.71 -19.97
N VAL A 29 -9.10 -30.43 -20.20
CA VAL A 29 -9.99 -31.31 -20.95
C VAL A 29 -10.43 -30.56 -22.20
N ILE A 30 -10.23 -31.16 -23.38
CA ILE A 30 -10.80 -30.66 -24.63
C ILE A 30 -11.85 -31.65 -25.10
N ALA A 31 -13.08 -31.18 -25.26
CA ALA A 31 -14.20 -31.97 -25.74
C ALA A 31 -14.69 -31.45 -27.09
N LEU A 32 -15.01 -32.37 -27.98
CA LEU A 32 -15.61 -32.13 -29.28
C LEU A 32 -16.98 -32.80 -29.30
N ASN A 33 -18.03 -32.02 -29.57
CA ASN A 33 -19.42 -32.48 -29.58
C ASN A 33 -19.83 -33.22 -28.29
N GLY A 34 -19.32 -32.76 -27.14
CA GLY A 34 -19.57 -33.38 -25.83
C GLY A 34 -18.71 -34.60 -25.50
N ARG A 35 -17.84 -35.05 -26.42
CA ARG A 35 -16.90 -36.16 -26.19
C ARG A 35 -15.50 -35.64 -25.92
N ALA A 36 -14.87 -36.07 -24.83
CA ALA A 36 -13.47 -35.74 -24.54
C ALA A 36 -12.56 -36.34 -25.62
N VAL A 37 -11.77 -35.47 -26.26
CA VAL A 37 -10.75 -35.82 -27.27
C VAL A 37 -9.34 -35.70 -26.72
N LEU A 38 -9.12 -34.82 -25.74
CA LEU A 38 -7.90 -34.72 -24.95
C LEU A 38 -8.24 -34.65 -23.46
N ASN A 39 -7.46 -35.39 -22.67
CA ASN A 39 -7.60 -35.57 -21.23
C ASN A 39 -6.42 -34.93 -20.48
N PRO A 40 -6.52 -34.76 -19.15
CA PRO A 40 -5.47 -34.16 -18.33
C PRO A 40 -4.07 -34.75 -18.53
N GLU A 41 -3.99 -36.06 -18.78
CA GLU A 41 -2.72 -36.77 -18.95
C GLU A 41 -2.01 -36.43 -20.27
N ASP A 42 -2.75 -36.00 -21.31
CA ASP A 42 -2.18 -35.62 -22.61
C ASP A 42 -1.32 -34.35 -22.51
N PHE A 43 -1.43 -33.59 -21.42
CA PHE A 43 -0.72 -32.33 -21.20
C PHE A 43 0.53 -32.47 -20.33
N LYS A 44 0.81 -33.65 -19.75
CA LYS A 44 1.96 -33.86 -18.86
C LYS A 44 3.20 -34.29 -19.65
N GLY A 45 4.33 -33.62 -19.42
CA GLY A 45 5.63 -34.05 -19.95
C GLY A 45 6.06 -35.41 -19.40
N ARG A 46 6.76 -36.22 -20.19
CA ARG A 46 7.41 -37.45 -19.69
C ARG A 46 8.54 -37.03 -18.73
N LYS A 47 8.32 -37.16 -17.42
CA LYS A 47 9.42 -37.18 -16.46
C LYS A 47 10.33 -38.35 -16.83
N GLY A 48 11.62 -38.08 -17.02
CA GLY A 48 12.63 -39.12 -17.20
C GLY A 48 12.55 -40.11 -16.03
N LYS A 49 12.08 -41.32 -16.31
CA LYS A 49 12.28 -42.47 -15.43
C LYS A 49 13.62 -43.06 -15.84
N ASP A 50 14.64 -42.83 -15.02
CA ASP A 50 15.92 -43.55 -14.85
C ASP A 50 16.66 -42.65 -13.84
N GLU A 51 16.87 -42.96 -12.56
CA GLU A 51 17.59 -44.10 -12.02
C GLU A 51 17.05 -44.45 -10.62
N GLU A 52 16.28 -45.53 -10.53
CA GLU A 52 16.24 -46.35 -9.32
C GLU A 52 17.32 -47.43 -9.51
N LYS A 53 18.55 -47.14 -9.05
CA LYS A 53 19.60 -48.16 -8.89
C LYS A 53 20.27 -48.04 -7.53
N ASP A 54 19.86 -48.94 -6.66
CA ASP A 54 20.70 -49.73 -5.76
C ASP A 54 21.82 -49.00 -5.03
N LYS A 55 21.50 -48.44 -3.87
CA LYS A 55 22.51 -48.26 -2.80
C LYS A 55 22.86 -49.63 -2.22
N LYS A 56 23.92 -50.26 -2.73
CA LYS A 56 24.73 -51.20 -1.96
C LYS A 56 26.21 -50.99 -2.31
N GLY A 57 26.98 -50.60 -1.30
CA GLY A 57 28.32 -50.07 -1.46
C GLY A 57 29.39 -51.11 -1.80
N ASP A 58 30.55 -50.62 -2.24
CA ASP A 58 31.80 -50.75 -1.48
C ASP A 58 32.83 -49.72 -1.99
N LYS A 59 33.83 -49.47 -1.15
CA LYS A 59 34.89 -48.46 -1.20
C LYS A 59 35.86 -48.64 -2.37
N ASP A 60 36.42 -47.54 -2.87
CA ASP A 60 37.87 -47.24 -2.75
C ASP A 60 38.37 -46.18 -3.75
N ARG A 61 39.16 -45.23 -3.20
CA ARG A 61 40.34 -44.56 -3.76
C ARG A 61 40.17 -43.42 -4.77
N ASP A 62 40.30 -42.21 -4.21
CA ASP A 62 41.33 -41.22 -4.54
C ASP A 62 42.11 -41.42 -5.85
N ASN A 63 41.92 -40.50 -6.81
CA ASN A 63 43.07 -39.89 -7.45
C ASN A 63 42.77 -38.47 -7.94
N LYS A 64 43.74 -37.61 -7.65
CA LYS A 64 43.80 -36.19 -7.94
C LYS A 64 44.48 -35.98 -9.30
N ASP A 65 44.27 -34.77 -9.81
CA ASP A 65 45.12 -34.02 -10.74
C ASP A 65 44.85 -34.07 -12.25
N SER A 66 44.69 -32.83 -12.74
CA SER A 66 45.34 -32.20 -13.90
C SER A 66 44.50 -31.89 -15.16
N ASP A 67 44.05 -30.63 -15.19
CA ASP A 67 44.40 -29.60 -16.19
C ASP A 67 44.46 -30.01 -17.68
N LYS A 68 43.47 -29.55 -18.47
CA LYS A 68 43.65 -28.60 -19.60
C LYS A 68 42.36 -28.46 -20.42
N GLY A 69 42.09 -27.21 -20.80
CA GLY A 69 40.82 -26.76 -21.33
C GLY A 69 40.46 -27.20 -22.75
N LYS A 70 39.21 -26.90 -23.11
CA LYS A 70 38.77 -26.54 -24.46
C LYS A 70 37.33 -26.02 -24.40
N ASP A 71 37.23 -24.75 -24.77
CA ASP A 71 36.06 -24.03 -25.24
C ASP A 71 35.09 -24.92 -26.04
N LYS A 72 33.85 -25.03 -25.54
CA LYS A 72 32.65 -25.38 -26.33
C LYS A 72 31.44 -24.79 -25.63
N GLY A 73 30.87 -23.73 -26.23
CA GLY A 73 29.51 -23.30 -25.95
C GLY A 73 28.55 -24.49 -25.96
N ARG A 74 27.82 -24.65 -24.85
CA ARG A 74 26.63 -25.49 -24.81
C ARG A 74 25.45 -24.55 -24.66
N TYR A 75 24.68 -24.46 -25.74
CA TYR A 75 23.25 -24.23 -25.63
C TYR A 75 22.71 -25.10 -24.50
N ASP A 76 22.21 -24.47 -23.45
CA ASP A 76 21.41 -25.13 -22.43
C ASP A 76 20.22 -25.77 -23.15
N ARG A 77 20.27 -27.09 -23.22
CA ARG A 77 19.22 -27.92 -23.80
C ARG A 77 18.14 -28.01 -22.73
N ASP A 78 17.20 -27.07 -22.77
CA ASP A 78 15.94 -27.10 -22.03
C ASP A 78 15.20 -28.40 -22.36
N GLY A 79 15.37 -29.40 -21.50
CA GLY A 79 14.84 -30.75 -21.66
C GLY A 79 13.91 -31.18 -20.55
N ASP A 80 13.34 -30.24 -19.79
CA ASP A 80 12.41 -30.54 -18.70
C ASP A 80 11.27 -29.51 -18.66
N SER A 81 10.43 -29.50 -19.70
CA SER A 81 9.13 -28.82 -19.62
C SER A 81 8.12 -29.78 -19.00
N ASP A 82 7.56 -29.42 -17.84
CA ASP A 82 6.50 -30.16 -17.14
C ASP A 82 5.22 -30.38 -18.00
N PHE A 83 5.15 -29.78 -19.18
CA PHE A 83 4.02 -29.82 -20.09
C PHE A 83 4.43 -30.22 -21.52
N VAL A 84 3.45 -30.72 -22.30
CA VAL A 84 3.63 -31.06 -23.72
C VAL A 84 3.34 -29.82 -24.58
N PRO A 85 4.31 -29.26 -25.33
CA PRO A 85 4.15 -27.98 -26.04
C PRO A 85 3.26 -28.04 -27.30
N LEU A 86 3.10 -29.23 -27.89
CA LEU A 86 2.27 -29.47 -29.05
C LEU A 86 1.58 -30.83 -28.92
N ILE A 87 0.25 -30.84 -29.01
CA ILE A 87 -0.55 -32.07 -28.97
C ILE A 87 -1.35 -32.15 -30.27
N GLU A 88 -1.23 -33.26 -30.98
CA GLU A 88 -2.00 -33.55 -32.19
C GLU A 88 -2.89 -34.78 -31.94
N ARG A 89 -4.16 -34.69 -32.34
CA ARG A 89 -5.13 -35.75 -32.11
C ARG A 89 -6.06 -35.90 -33.31
N PRO A 90 -6.17 -37.09 -33.93
CA PRO A 90 -7.21 -37.33 -34.92
C PRO A 90 -8.60 -37.17 -34.29
N VAL A 91 -9.49 -36.49 -34.99
CA VAL A 91 -10.88 -36.24 -34.57
C VAL A 91 -11.84 -36.40 -35.75
N ASP A 92 -13.06 -36.84 -35.44
CA ASP A 92 -14.13 -36.94 -36.42
C ASP A 92 -15.08 -35.76 -36.27
N LEU A 93 -15.37 -35.07 -37.38
CA LEU A 93 -16.30 -33.95 -37.42
C LEU A 93 -17.58 -34.34 -38.16
N ARG A 94 -18.71 -33.83 -37.70
CA ARG A 94 -20.01 -34.10 -38.32
C ARG A 94 -20.41 -32.98 -39.27
N ALA A 95 -21.25 -33.31 -40.25
CA ALA A 95 -21.94 -32.32 -41.06
C ALA A 95 -22.80 -31.42 -40.15
N GLY A 96 -22.81 -30.12 -40.42
CA GLY A 96 -23.48 -29.11 -39.61
C GLY A 96 -22.64 -28.65 -38.41
N ASN A 97 -23.31 -28.31 -37.31
CA ASN A 97 -22.67 -27.66 -36.16
C ASN A 97 -21.83 -28.64 -35.33
N ASN A 98 -20.55 -28.32 -35.21
CA ASN A 98 -19.61 -28.90 -34.28
C ASN A 98 -19.38 -27.92 -33.12
N GLN A 99 -19.19 -28.46 -31.91
CA GLN A 99 -18.90 -27.67 -30.72
C GLN A 99 -17.57 -28.12 -30.12
N ILE A 100 -16.65 -27.19 -29.91
CA ILE A 100 -15.45 -27.42 -29.12
C ILE A 100 -15.59 -26.74 -27.76
N ALA A 101 -15.32 -27.49 -26.70
CA ALA A 101 -15.31 -27.00 -25.34
C ALA A 101 -13.93 -27.26 -24.74
N VAL A 102 -13.31 -26.20 -24.20
CA VAL A 102 -12.01 -26.25 -23.56
C VAL A 102 -12.19 -25.90 -22.09
N GLU A 103 -11.86 -26.84 -21.22
CA GLU A 103 -11.78 -26.60 -19.78
C GLU A 103 -10.32 -26.55 -19.37
N LEU A 104 -9.84 -25.35 -19.04
CA LEU A 104 -8.49 -25.15 -18.53
C LEU A 104 -8.44 -25.43 -17.04
N ARG A 105 -7.46 -26.24 -16.63
CA ARG A 105 -7.16 -26.60 -15.24
C ARG A 105 -5.68 -26.29 -14.96
N GLY A 106 -5.25 -25.05 -15.18
CA GLY A 106 -3.85 -24.61 -15.11
C GLY A 106 -3.60 -23.36 -14.24
N LYS A 107 -2.32 -23.01 -14.06
CA LYS A 107 -1.87 -21.79 -13.34
C LYS A 107 -2.29 -20.51 -14.10
N PRO A 108 -2.49 -19.37 -13.40
CA PRO A 108 -2.71 -18.08 -14.05
C PRO A 108 -1.58 -17.76 -15.06
N GLY A 109 -1.95 -17.24 -16.25
CA GLY A 109 -1.00 -16.87 -17.32
C GLY A 109 -0.73 -17.96 -18.37
N ALA A 110 -1.25 -19.18 -18.21
CA ALA A 110 -1.12 -20.25 -19.21
C ALA A 110 -2.22 -20.17 -20.29
N SER A 111 -1.90 -20.54 -21.54
CA SER A 111 -2.86 -20.51 -22.66
C SER A 111 -2.76 -21.73 -23.58
N LEU A 112 -3.87 -22.04 -24.26
CA LEU A 112 -3.95 -23.01 -25.34
C LEU A 112 -4.44 -22.31 -26.62
N THR A 113 -3.81 -22.61 -27.74
CA THR A 113 -4.35 -22.32 -29.07
C THR A 113 -4.79 -23.63 -29.69
N VAL A 114 -6.08 -23.72 -30.05
CA VAL A 114 -6.67 -24.91 -30.66
C VAL A 114 -7.06 -24.59 -32.08
N GLU A 115 -6.43 -25.28 -33.03
CA GLU A 115 -6.62 -25.05 -34.46
C GLU A 115 -7.13 -26.33 -35.13
N THR A 116 -8.14 -26.17 -35.98
CA THR A 116 -8.58 -27.18 -36.94
C THR A 116 -8.22 -26.68 -38.33
N PHE A 117 -7.18 -27.26 -38.94
CA PHE A 117 -6.82 -26.93 -40.32
C PHE A 117 -7.62 -27.78 -41.29
N THR A 118 -8.18 -27.15 -42.31
CA THR A 118 -8.53 -27.82 -43.56
C THR A 118 -8.27 -26.92 -44.74
N CYS A 119 -7.56 -27.46 -45.71
CA CYS A 119 -7.87 -27.15 -47.10
C CYS A 119 -8.70 -28.33 -47.62
N ALA A 120 -9.69 -28.05 -48.46
CA ALA A 120 -10.51 -29.08 -49.09
C ALA A 120 -10.63 -28.75 -50.57
N ASP A 121 -10.38 -29.73 -51.43
CA ASP A 121 -10.70 -29.67 -52.85
C ASP A 121 -11.37 -30.98 -53.26
N ALA A 122 -12.57 -30.88 -53.84
CA ALA A 122 -13.40 -32.04 -54.15
C ALA A 122 -13.10 -32.68 -55.53
N GLY A 123 -12.11 -32.17 -56.28
CA GLY A 123 -11.90 -32.56 -57.67
C GLY A 123 -10.43 -32.80 -58.03
N SER A 124 -9.64 -31.73 -58.11
CA SER A 124 -8.23 -31.74 -58.55
C SER A 124 -7.24 -32.17 -57.47
N GLY A 125 -7.65 -32.16 -56.20
CA GLY A 125 -6.78 -32.41 -55.06
C GLY A 125 -5.97 -31.17 -54.67
N ILE A 126 -5.64 -31.06 -53.38
CA ILE A 126 -4.94 -29.90 -52.84
C ILE A 126 -3.45 -30.00 -53.19
N ALA A 127 -2.93 -29.03 -53.95
CA ALA A 127 -1.52 -28.92 -54.27
C ALA A 127 -0.73 -28.27 -53.11
N ILE A 128 -1.30 -27.24 -52.47
CA ILE A 128 -0.70 -26.55 -51.32
C ILE A 128 -1.78 -26.20 -50.32
N CYS A 129 -1.54 -26.53 -49.04
CA CYS A 129 -2.29 -26.03 -47.90
C CYS A 129 -1.31 -25.29 -46.98
N PRO A 130 -1.59 -24.05 -46.55
CA PRO A 130 -0.68 -23.27 -45.73
C PRO A 130 -0.48 -23.93 -44.36
N ALA A 131 0.77 -23.97 -43.90
CA ALA A 131 1.10 -24.43 -42.55
C ALA A 131 0.55 -23.47 -41.49
N ALA A 132 0.37 -23.96 -40.26
CA ALA A 132 -0.02 -23.11 -39.15
C ALA A 132 1.00 -21.98 -38.91
N VAL A 133 0.50 -20.77 -38.67
CA VAL A 133 1.31 -19.61 -38.35
C VAL A 133 1.22 -19.33 -36.85
N VAL A 134 2.35 -19.40 -36.15
CA VAL A 134 2.40 -19.09 -34.72
C VAL A 134 2.64 -17.60 -34.54
N VAL A 135 1.66 -16.91 -33.93
CA VAL A 135 1.82 -15.52 -33.50
C VAL A 135 2.12 -15.50 -32.01
N SER A 136 3.24 -14.89 -31.64
CA SER A 136 3.71 -14.81 -30.24
C SER A 136 4.07 -13.39 -29.80
N GLY A 137 4.29 -12.47 -30.75
CA GLY A 137 4.53 -11.06 -30.47
C GLY A 137 3.26 -10.34 -30.06
N GLU A 138 3.40 -9.36 -29.17
CA GLU A 138 2.34 -8.38 -28.94
C GLU A 138 2.20 -7.45 -30.15
N GLY A 139 1.00 -6.94 -30.35
CA GLY A 139 0.66 -6.07 -31.48
C GLY A 139 -0.83 -6.07 -31.75
N ALA A 140 -1.33 -4.90 -32.16
CA ALA A 140 -2.68 -4.72 -32.64
C ALA A 140 -2.75 -5.00 -34.15
N ASN A 141 -3.90 -5.47 -34.60
CA ASN A 141 -4.25 -5.73 -35.99
C ASN A 141 -3.24 -6.62 -36.74
N GLN A 142 -2.71 -7.64 -36.05
CA GLN A 142 -1.82 -8.63 -36.66
C GLN A 142 -2.63 -9.52 -37.61
N VAL A 143 -2.43 -9.34 -38.92
CA VAL A 143 -3.12 -10.09 -39.97
C VAL A 143 -2.36 -11.37 -40.27
N ILE A 144 -3.05 -12.50 -40.17
CA ILE A 144 -2.54 -13.82 -40.56
C ILE A 144 -3.34 -14.29 -41.74
N SER A 145 -2.67 -14.57 -42.85
CA SER A 145 -3.28 -15.07 -44.09
C SER A 145 -2.72 -16.43 -44.48
N GLY A 146 -3.51 -17.16 -45.26
CA GLY A 146 -3.11 -18.42 -45.86
C GLY A 146 -3.73 -18.56 -47.25
N THR A 147 -2.94 -19.06 -48.20
CA THR A 147 -3.37 -19.34 -49.57
C THR A 147 -3.33 -20.84 -49.83
N ALA A 148 -4.46 -21.42 -50.21
CA ALA A 148 -4.56 -22.80 -50.66
C ALA A 148 -4.57 -22.85 -52.20
N THR A 149 -3.92 -23.86 -52.79
CA THR A 149 -3.89 -24.03 -54.26
C THR A 149 -4.29 -25.44 -54.68
N ALA A 150 -5.13 -25.57 -55.70
CA ALA A 150 -5.58 -26.83 -56.30
C ALA A 150 -5.79 -26.67 -57.82
N GLY A 151 -4.86 -25.98 -58.49
CA GLY A 151 -5.02 -25.50 -59.88
C GLY A 151 -5.65 -24.11 -59.98
N ASN A 152 -6.47 -23.72 -59.01
CA ASN A 152 -6.88 -22.34 -58.71
C ASN A 152 -6.45 -21.96 -57.28
N THR A 153 -6.52 -20.69 -56.90
CA THR A 153 -6.11 -20.19 -55.57
C THR A 153 -7.31 -19.75 -54.72
N ALA A 154 -7.27 -20.03 -53.41
CA ALA A 154 -8.21 -19.50 -52.42
C ALA A 154 -7.45 -18.91 -51.23
N GLU A 155 -7.89 -17.76 -50.73
CA GLU A 155 -7.24 -17.06 -49.61
C GLU A 155 -8.19 -16.92 -48.42
N ALA A 156 -7.65 -17.07 -47.21
CA ALA A 156 -8.32 -16.76 -45.96
C ALA A 156 -7.40 -15.90 -45.09
N SER A 157 -7.98 -15.00 -44.30
CA SER A 157 -7.23 -14.24 -43.30
C SER A 157 -8.01 -14.03 -42.02
N VAL A 158 -7.28 -13.83 -40.93
CA VAL A 158 -7.80 -13.47 -39.60
C VAL A 158 -6.94 -12.35 -39.02
N THR A 159 -7.57 -11.42 -38.31
CA THR A 159 -6.87 -10.35 -37.60
C THR A 159 -6.86 -10.65 -36.10
N LEU A 160 -5.69 -10.56 -35.48
CA LEU A 160 -5.49 -10.77 -34.05
C LEU A 160 -4.99 -9.50 -33.36
N ASN A 161 -5.43 -9.31 -32.13
CA ASN A 161 -4.83 -8.37 -31.18
C ASN A 161 -4.22 -9.19 -30.05
N ILE A 162 -2.93 -9.02 -29.79
CA ILE A 162 -2.24 -9.65 -28.67
C ILE A 162 -1.61 -8.56 -27.86
N ASP A 163 -1.96 -8.51 -26.58
CA ASP A 163 -1.30 -7.64 -25.61
C ASP A 163 -0.98 -8.46 -24.36
N LYS A 164 0.26 -8.37 -23.92
CA LYS A 164 0.80 -9.07 -22.75
C LYS A 164 1.33 -8.10 -21.70
N THR A 165 1.32 -6.81 -22.01
CA THR A 165 1.91 -5.77 -21.19
C THR A 165 0.84 -5.26 -20.24
N ALA A 166 1.12 -5.30 -18.93
CA ALA A 166 0.17 -4.79 -17.94
C ALA A 166 0.10 -3.25 -17.96
N PRO A 167 -1.05 -2.65 -17.60
CA PRO A 167 -1.18 -1.21 -17.49
C PRO A 167 -0.23 -0.66 -16.40
N ILE A 168 0.30 0.53 -16.63
CA ILE A 168 1.05 1.28 -15.62
C ILE A 168 0.03 1.98 -14.71
N VAL A 169 0.06 1.67 -13.42
CA VAL A 169 -0.82 2.29 -12.40
C VAL A 169 0.01 3.19 -11.49
N THR A 170 -0.51 4.39 -11.23
CA THR A 170 0.09 5.39 -10.34
C THR A 170 -0.89 5.79 -9.25
N ALA A 171 -0.36 6.26 -8.12
CA ALA A 171 -1.16 6.70 -6.97
C ALA A 171 -0.64 8.02 -6.41
N SER A 172 -1.54 8.97 -6.19
CA SER A 172 -1.28 10.26 -5.55
C SER A 172 -2.13 10.40 -4.30
N GLN A 173 -1.69 11.22 -3.34
CA GLN A 173 -2.49 11.57 -2.17
C GLN A 173 -2.86 13.05 -2.19
N SER A 174 -3.92 13.44 -1.49
CA SER A 174 -4.24 14.83 -1.18
C SER A 174 -4.99 14.91 0.16
N PRO A 175 -4.61 15.80 1.08
CA PRO A 175 -3.47 16.72 0.99
C PRO A 175 -2.12 15.99 1.00
N ASP A 176 -1.09 16.69 0.55
CA ASP A 176 0.29 16.26 0.77
C ASP A 176 0.62 16.37 2.26
N ALA A 177 1.43 15.42 2.73
CA ALA A 177 1.93 15.47 4.10
C ALA A 177 2.77 16.74 4.34
N ASN A 178 2.79 17.20 5.58
CA ASN A 178 3.67 18.28 6.00
C ASN A 178 5.15 17.87 5.87
N ALA A 179 6.09 18.80 6.13
CA ALA A 179 7.53 18.55 6.04
C ALA A 179 8.07 17.43 6.95
N ARG A 180 7.24 16.91 7.86
CA ARG A 180 7.55 15.84 8.82
C ARG A 180 6.81 14.54 8.50
N GLY A 181 6.12 14.48 7.37
CA GLY A 181 5.44 13.28 6.88
C GLY A 181 4.06 13.04 7.48
N TRP A 182 3.45 14.02 8.16
CA TRP A 182 2.14 13.89 8.81
C TRP A 182 1.04 14.74 8.16
N ASN A 183 -0.20 14.29 8.31
CA ASN A 183 -1.41 15.04 8.00
C ASN A 183 -2.24 15.17 9.29
N ASN A 184 -2.83 16.35 9.52
CA ASN A 184 -3.75 16.60 10.63
C ASN A 184 -5.23 16.46 10.22
N GLY A 185 -5.49 15.75 9.13
CA GLY A 185 -6.81 15.59 8.55
C GLY A 185 -6.89 14.39 7.62
N PRO A 186 -8.10 14.07 7.11
CA PRO A 186 -8.29 12.96 6.20
C PRO A 186 -7.47 13.13 4.92
N VAL A 187 -6.96 12.01 4.41
CA VAL A 187 -6.17 11.93 3.17
C VAL A 187 -6.92 11.10 2.13
N VAL A 188 -7.07 11.64 0.93
CA VAL A 188 -7.64 10.94 -0.22
C VAL A 188 -6.51 10.43 -1.10
N VAL A 189 -6.49 9.12 -1.36
CA VAL A 189 -5.62 8.49 -2.35
C VAL A 189 -6.39 8.32 -3.65
N THR A 190 -5.85 8.86 -4.74
CA THR A 190 -6.41 8.77 -6.09
C THR A 190 -5.47 7.98 -6.98
N PHE A 191 -6.05 7.16 -7.86
CA PHE A 191 -5.31 6.31 -8.80
C PHE A 191 -5.48 6.81 -10.23
N ALA A 192 -4.46 6.58 -11.06
CA ALA A 192 -4.51 6.74 -12.51
C ALA A 192 -3.82 5.56 -13.18
N ALA A 193 -4.25 5.20 -14.38
CA ALA A 193 -3.64 4.13 -15.16
C ALA A 193 -3.52 4.50 -16.63
N THR A 194 -2.47 3.99 -17.27
CA THR A 194 -2.26 4.09 -18.71
C THR A 194 -1.82 2.74 -19.25
N ASP A 195 -2.32 2.37 -20.41
CA ASP A 195 -1.81 1.26 -21.21
C ASP A 195 -1.64 1.70 -22.66
N ALA A 196 -0.53 1.29 -23.28
CA ALA A 196 -0.12 1.80 -24.59
C ALA A 196 -0.69 1.01 -25.77
N LEU A 197 -1.10 -0.26 -25.57
CA LEU A 197 -1.44 -1.15 -26.66
C LEU A 197 -2.93 -1.47 -26.69
N SER A 198 -3.45 -2.17 -25.68
CA SER A 198 -4.87 -2.49 -25.60
C SER A 198 -5.69 -1.42 -24.89
N GLY A 199 -5.05 -0.51 -24.15
CA GLY A 199 -5.72 0.53 -23.37
C GLY A 199 -6.33 0.00 -22.07
N VAL A 200 -6.67 0.90 -21.15
CA VAL A 200 -7.21 0.54 -19.84
C VAL A 200 -8.68 0.12 -19.94
N GLU A 201 -9.05 -1.01 -19.34
CA GLU A 201 -10.43 -1.51 -19.28
C GLU A 201 -11.29 -0.58 -18.39
N PRO A 202 -12.36 0.03 -18.94
CA PRO A 202 -13.22 0.94 -18.19
C PRO A 202 -13.82 0.27 -16.94
N GLY A 203 -13.78 0.97 -15.81
CA GLY A 203 -14.36 0.49 -14.54
C GLY A 203 -13.48 -0.46 -13.74
N THR A 204 -12.26 -0.78 -14.21
CA THR A 204 -11.33 -1.65 -13.47
C THR A 204 -10.30 -0.90 -12.63
N LEU A 205 -10.11 0.39 -12.89
CA LEU A 205 -9.26 1.26 -12.09
C LEU A 205 -9.84 1.39 -10.67
N SER A 206 -9.01 1.16 -9.65
CA SER A 206 -9.38 1.37 -8.26
C SER A 206 -9.95 2.78 -8.03
N ALA A 207 -11.13 2.83 -7.39
CA ALA A 207 -11.74 4.10 -6.99
C ALA A 207 -10.88 4.82 -5.95
N PRO A 208 -10.99 6.16 -5.83
CA PRO A 208 -10.32 6.91 -4.77
C PRO A 208 -10.71 6.39 -3.38
N VAL A 209 -9.74 6.38 -2.47
CA VAL A 209 -9.93 5.91 -1.08
C VAL A 209 -9.61 7.03 -0.12
N THR A 210 -10.53 7.34 0.78
CA THR A 210 -10.32 8.31 1.87
C THR A 210 -9.89 7.56 3.14
N LEU A 211 -8.71 7.89 3.65
CA LEU A 211 -8.28 7.54 4.99
C LEU A 211 -8.66 8.68 5.94
N SER A 212 -9.53 8.41 6.90
CA SER A 212 -10.05 9.42 7.85
C SER A 212 -9.66 9.15 9.30
N GLY A 213 -8.92 8.07 9.57
CA GLY A 213 -8.54 7.67 10.93
C GLY A 213 -7.07 7.92 11.19
N ASP A 214 -6.77 8.22 12.44
CA ASP A 214 -5.42 8.32 12.96
C ASP A 214 -4.65 7.01 12.75
N GLY A 215 -3.39 7.13 12.37
CA GLY A 215 -2.49 6.00 12.17
C GLY A 215 -1.22 6.38 11.43
N ALA A 216 -0.12 5.77 11.85
CA ALA A 216 1.17 5.86 11.17
C ALA A 216 1.32 4.76 10.11
N ASN A 217 2.09 5.06 9.06
CA ASN A 217 2.48 4.17 7.97
C ASN A 217 1.30 3.42 7.32
N GLN A 218 0.16 4.09 7.20
CA GLN A 218 -0.99 3.56 6.49
C GLN A 218 -0.68 3.42 5.00
N SER A 219 -1.37 2.50 4.34
CA SER A 219 -1.18 2.23 2.91
C SER A 219 -2.48 1.88 2.21
N VAL A 220 -2.60 2.30 0.95
CA VAL A 220 -3.75 2.01 0.08
C VAL A 220 -3.26 1.34 -1.20
N PRO A 221 -3.65 0.08 -1.47
CA PRO A 221 -3.39 -0.57 -2.74
C PRO A 221 -4.38 -0.10 -3.82
N GLY A 222 -3.92 -0.09 -5.07
CA GLY A 222 -4.74 0.16 -6.25
C GLY A 222 -4.31 -0.71 -7.43
N GLN A 223 -5.22 -0.92 -8.37
CA GLN A 223 -5.00 -1.75 -9.56
C GLN A 223 -5.84 -1.25 -10.74
N ALA A 224 -5.49 -1.71 -11.93
CA ALA A 224 -6.29 -1.59 -13.15
C ALA A 224 -6.06 -2.81 -14.05
N ARG A 225 -7.03 -3.09 -14.93
CA ARG A 225 -6.88 -4.06 -16.02
C ARG A 225 -6.83 -3.34 -17.36
N ASP A 226 -6.18 -3.95 -18.33
CA ASP A 226 -6.27 -3.53 -19.73
C ASP A 226 -7.35 -4.33 -20.49
N LEU A 227 -7.62 -3.99 -21.75
CA LEU A 227 -8.62 -4.69 -22.57
C LEU A 227 -8.22 -6.14 -22.94
N ALA A 228 -6.95 -6.53 -22.74
CA ALA A 228 -6.47 -7.89 -22.94
C ALA A 228 -6.51 -8.75 -21.66
N GLY A 229 -6.85 -8.16 -20.51
CA GLY A 229 -6.98 -8.82 -19.22
C GLY A 229 -5.69 -8.84 -18.38
N ASN A 230 -4.63 -8.15 -18.77
CA ASN A 230 -3.43 -8.01 -17.94
C ASN A 230 -3.73 -7.06 -16.76
N VAL A 231 -3.07 -7.28 -15.62
CA VAL A 231 -3.31 -6.54 -14.37
C VAL A 231 -2.07 -5.75 -13.97
N GLY A 232 -2.24 -4.44 -13.83
CA GLY A 232 -1.25 -3.56 -13.21
C GLY A 232 -1.67 -3.19 -11.78
N SER A 233 -0.70 -3.05 -10.88
CA SER A 233 -0.95 -2.74 -9.47
C SER A 233 0.07 -1.74 -8.92
N VAL A 234 -0.35 -0.93 -7.94
CA VAL A 234 0.47 0.02 -7.20
C VAL A 234 0.00 0.08 -5.75
N THR A 235 0.88 0.45 -4.82
CA THR A 235 0.50 0.73 -3.42
C THR A 235 1.02 2.09 -3.02
N ARG A 236 0.12 2.98 -2.58
CA ARG A 236 0.51 4.22 -1.89
C ARG A 236 0.75 3.89 -0.42
N ALA A 237 2.01 3.86 0.00
CA ALA A 237 2.41 3.61 1.39
C ALA A 237 2.92 4.89 2.07
N GLY A 238 3.16 4.81 3.38
CA GLY A 238 3.77 5.89 4.16
C GLY A 238 2.83 7.06 4.45
N ILE A 239 1.52 6.82 4.52
CA ILE A 239 0.54 7.85 4.86
C ILE A 239 0.44 7.89 6.40
N ASN A 240 0.82 9.01 7.01
CA ASN A 240 0.63 9.24 8.44
C ASN A 240 -0.48 10.29 8.64
N ILE A 241 -1.45 9.95 9.49
CA ILE A 241 -2.55 10.83 9.90
C ILE A 241 -2.56 10.88 11.42
N ASP A 242 -2.59 12.08 11.96
CA ASP A 242 -2.82 12.31 13.38
C ASP A 242 -3.63 13.59 13.55
N GLN A 243 -4.89 13.44 13.92
CA GLN A 243 -5.84 14.50 14.19
C GLN A 243 -5.97 14.79 15.69
N ALA A 244 -5.33 13.98 16.54
CA ALA A 244 -5.41 14.15 17.98
C ALA A 244 -4.63 15.39 18.38
N ARG A 245 -5.25 16.23 19.22
CA ARG A 245 -4.53 17.37 19.79
C ARG A 245 -3.57 16.85 20.88
N PRO A 246 -2.35 17.40 20.97
CA PRO A 246 -1.46 17.12 22.09
C PRO A 246 -2.11 17.56 23.42
N ILE A 247 -1.62 16.99 24.52
CA ILE A 247 -1.99 17.39 25.89
C ILE A 247 -0.90 18.31 26.43
N ILE A 248 -1.30 19.39 27.09
CA ILE A 248 -0.42 20.28 27.84
C ILE A 248 -0.99 20.56 29.23
N THR A 249 -0.14 20.52 30.25
CA THR A 249 -0.45 20.88 31.63
C THR A 249 0.52 21.94 32.14
N VAL A 250 0.11 22.68 33.17
CA VAL A 250 0.93 23.69 33.84
C VAL A 250 0.88 23.47 35.35
N ALA A 251 2.05 23.54 36.00
CA ALA A 251 2.20 23.46 37.46
C ALA A 251 2.97 24.69 37.95
N LEU A 252 2.49 25.32 39.02
CA LEU A 252 3.11 26.52 39.61
C LEU A 252 4.06 26.12 40.76
N SER A 253 5.24 26.75 40.82
CA SER A 253 6.24 26.53 41.87
C SER A 253 6.90 27.85 42.34
N PRO A 254 6.85 28.20 43.64
CA PRO A 254 6.06 27.51 44.67
C PRO A 254 4.57 27.60 44.34
N ASP A 255 3.76 26.64 44.81
CA ASP A 255 2.30 26.68 44.64
C ASP A 255 1.71 27.82 45.48
N PRO A 256 1.18 28.90 44.86
CA PRO A 256 0.54 29.99 45.59
C PRO A 256 -0.86 29.61 46.09
N GLY A 257 -1.43 28.49 45.61
CA GLY A 257 -2.85 28.17 45.74
C GLY A 257 -3.74 29.03 44.82
N PRO A 258 -4.96 28.59 44.46
CA PRO A 258 -5.88 29.38 43.65
C PRO A 258 -6.25 30.71 44.34
N GLY A 259 -5.95 31.84 43.70
CA GLY A 259 -6.17 33.18 44.27
C GLY A 259 -5.30 33.51 45.49
N GLY A 260 -4.36 32.65 45.86
CA GLY A 260 -3.40 32.90 46.92
C GLY A 260 -2.20 33.71 46.42
N PHE A 261 -1.42 34.25 47.36
CA PHE A 261 -0.26 35.10 47.08
C PHE A 261 1.04 34.39 47.47
N ALA A 262 1.98 34.31 46.53
CA ALA A 262 3.35 33.90 46.83
C ALA A 262 4.19 35.12 47.25
N ALA A 263 5.03 34.94 48.28
CA ALA A 263 5.98 35.95 48.74
C ALA A 263 7.30 35.97 47.96
N VAL A 264 7.35 35.24 46.84
CA VAL A 264 8.51 35.07 45.96
C VAL A 264 8.00 34.94 44.51
N PRO A 265 8.86 35.14 43.49
CA PRO A 265 8.52 34.83 42.10
C PRO A 265 7.98 33.40 41.94
N VAL A 266 6.92 33.25 41.14
CA VAL A 266 6.29 31.95 40.83
C VAL A 266 6.74 31.51 39.45
N THR A 267 7.20 30.27 39.32
CA THR A 267 7.55 29.65 38.03
C THR A 267 6.42 28.73 37.58
N ALA A 268 5.96 28.90 36.33
CA ALA A 268 5.04 28.00 35.67
C ALA A 268 5.83 26.97 34.87
N HIS A 269 5.72 25.71 35.26
CA HIS A 269 6.32 24.56 34.60
C HIS A 269 5.31 23.92 33.67
N PHE A 270 5.65 23.79 32.38
CA PHE A 270 4.79 23.16 31.39
C PHE A 270 5.21 21.71 31.13
N SER A 271 4.23 20.82 30.99
CA SER A 271 4.46 19.43 30.61
C SER A 271 3.55 19.08 29.45
N CYS A 272 4.14 18.52 28.39
CA CYS A 272 3.44 18.21 27.15
C CYS A 272 3.55 16.72 26.82
N SER A 273 2.50 16.14 26.24
CA SER A 273 2.52 14.78 25.72
C SER A 273 1.64 14.65 24.49
N ASP A 274 2.03 13.79 23.56
CA ASP A 274 1.22 13.39 22.42
C ASP A 274 1.43 11.90 22.15
N ALA A 275 0.35 11.20 21.77
CA ALA A 275 0.35 9.74 21.71
C ALA A 275 0.76 9.16 20.36
N LEU A 276 0.68 9.92 19.27
CA LEU A 276 0.84 9.39 17.91
C LEU A 276 1.96 10.11 17.14
N SER A 277 1.74 11.36 16.74
CA SER A 277 2.75 12.08 15.97
C SER A 277 3.93 12.52 16.85
N GLY A 278 3.69 12.74 18.14
CA GLY A 278 4.66 13.18 19.14
C GLY A 278 4.68 14.70 19.30
N VAL A 279 5.29 15.21 20.37
CA VAL A 279 5.35 16.66 20.64
C VAL A 279 6.46 17.32 19.83
N LEU A 280 6.11 18.34 19.04
CA LEU A 280 7.06 19.13 18.27
C LEU A 280 7.63 20.29 19.09
N THR A 281 6.76 21.05 19.75
CA THR A 281 7.17 22.18 20.60
C THR A 281 6.38 22.18 21.91
N CYS A 282 7.09 22.22 23.03
CA CYS A 282 6.52 22.47 24.36
C CYS A 282 7.09 23.79 24.89
N PRO A 283 6.29 24.67 25.52
CA PRO A 283 6.79 25.92 26.10
C PRO A 283 7.87 25.68 27.16
N PHE A 284 8.84 26.60 27.23
CA PHE A 284 9.76 26.65 28.36
C PHE A 284 9.05 27.16 29.62
N ASP A 285 9.68 26.91 30.77
CA ASP A 285 9.23 27.47 32.05
C ASP A 285 9.12 29.00 32.00
N GLN A 286 8.04 29.53 32.57
CA GLN A 286 7.78 30.97 32.64
C GLN A 286 7.89 31.46 34.08
N VAL A 287 8.78 32.41 34.35
CA VAL A 287 8.91 33.02 35.68
C VAL A 287 8.06 34.30 35.76
N VAL A 288 7.10 34.31 36.67
CA VAL A 288 6.26 35.47 37.00
C VAL A 288 6.83 36.11 38.27
N GLY A 289 7.69 37.11 38.07
CA GLY A 289 8.39 37.82 39.15
C GLY A 289 7.85 39.21 39.46
N GLN A 290 6.75 39.64 38.84
CA GLN A 290 6.13 40.93 39.12
C GLN A 290 5.05 40.78 40.18
N GLU A 291 5.02 41.71 41.13
CA GLU A 291 3.93 41.81 42.10
C GLU A 291 2.62 42.16 41.39
N GLY A 292 1.54 41.52 41.82
CA GLY A 292 0.24 41.68 41.21
C GLY A 292 -0.76 40.64 41.71
N SER A 293 -2.03 40.91 41.43
CA SER A 293 -3.14 39.98 41.70
C SER A 293 -3.74 39.46 40.40
N ASN A 294 -4.36 38.28 40.46
CA ASN A 294 -5.03 37.64 39.32
C ASN A 294 -4.10 37.43 38.10
N LEU A 295 -2.83 37.14 38.37
CA LEU A 295 -1.82 36.77 37.39
C LEU A 295 -2.11 35.37 36.86
N THR A 296 -1.77 35.13 35.59
CA THR A 296 -1.88 33.82 34.94
C THR A 296 -0.64 33.55 34.09
N ALA A 297 -0.34 32.26 33.88
CA ALA A 297 0.65 31.80 32.91
C ALA A 297 -0.05 31.00 31.81
N THR A 298 0.34 31.20 30.56
CA THR A 298 -0.24 30.53 29.39
C THR A 298 0.83 29.83 28.57
N GLY A 299 0.48 28.68 27.99
CA GLY A 299 1.36 27.92 27.13
C GLY A 299 0.61 27.26 25.98
N THR A 300 1.27 27.16 24.83
CA THR A 300 0.76 26.47 23.64
C THR A 300 1.72 25.34 23.26
N VAL A 301 1.18 24.14 23.06
CA VAL A 301 1.90 22.97 22.52
C VAL A 301 1.52 22.77 21.05
N THR A 302 2.48 22.27 20.26
CA THR A 302 2.23 21.77 18.90
C THR A 302 2.79 20.36 18.79
N ASP A 303 2.08 19.46 18.13
CA ASP A 303 2.59 18.13 17.78
C ASP A 303 3.27 18.10 16.40
N PHE A 304 3.73 16.93 15.95
CA PHE A 304 4.39 16.78 14.65
C PHE A 304 3.43 16.77 13.46
N ALA A 305 2.14 16.52 13.67
CA ALA A 305 1.10 16.65 12.64
C ALA A 305 0.61 18.08 12.43
N GLY A 306 0.90 18.98 13.37
CA GLY A 306 0.48 20.38 13.35
C GLY A 306 -0.83 20.61 14.09
N ASN A 307 -1.23 19.74 15.02
CA ASN A 307 -2.31 20.03 15.96
C ASN A 307 -1.78 20.83 17.14
N ASN A 308 -2.63 21.70 17.70
CA ASN A 308 -2.27 22.62 18.77
C ASN A 308 -3.18 22.47 19.99
N ALA A 309 -2.62 22.62 21.19
CA ALA A 309 -3.39 22.77 22.42
C ALA A 309 -2.82 23.88 23.31
N ASP A 310 -3.69 24.48 24.12
CA ASP A 310 -3.34 25.59 25.00
C ASP A 310 -3.71 25.25 26.44
N VAL A 311 -2.94 25.77 27.40
CA VAL A 311 -3.28 25.75 28.82
C VAL A 311 -3.09 27.12 29.44
N THR A 312 -3.95 27.44 30.41
CA THR A 312 -3.82 28.60 31.28
C THR A 312 -3.82 28.12 32.73
N SER A 313 -2.89 28.61 33.55
CA SER A 313 -2.88 28.30 34.99
C SER A 313 -4.13 28.84 35.68
N ALA A 314 -4.45 28.30 36.86
CA ALA A 314 -5.35 29.02 37.77
C ALA A 314 -4.77 30.42 38.09
N PRO A 315 -5.62 31.42 38.36
CA PRO A 315 -5.15 32.74 38.74
C PRO A 315 -4.43 32.70 40.09
N PHE A 316 -3.35 33.47 40.22
CA PHE A 316 -2.56 33.59 41.44
C PHE A 316 -2.11 35.04 41.67
N GLY A 317 -1.58 35.32 42.86
CA GLY A 317 -0.94 36.59 43.20
C GLY A 317 0.52 36.40 43.54
N VAL A 318 1.29 37.47 43.38
CA VAL A 318 2.66 37.61 43.89
C VAL A 318 2.68 38.88 44.71
N ASP A 319 3.16 38.81 45.95
CA ASP A 319 3.32 39.94 46.87
C ASP A 319 4.78 39.95 47.37
N LEU A 320 5.59 40.85 46.83
CA LEU A 320 7.01 40.95 47.19
C LEU A 320 7.25 42.04 48.24
N THR A 321 6.20 42.79 48.62
CA THR A 321 6.33 43.96 49.48
C THR A 321 6.21 43.55 50.95
N PRO A 322 7.29 43.65 51.75
CA PRO A 322 7.19 43.35 53.18
C PRO A 322 6.25 44.33 53.89
N PRO A 323 5.49 43.89 54.90
CA PRO A 323 4.65 44.80 55.67
C PRO A 323 5.52 45.78 56.46
N THR A 324 5.11 47.05 56.51
CA THR A 324 5.76 48.06 57.35
C THR A 324 4.99 48.24 58.66
N ILE A 325 5.71 48.31 59.78
CA ILE A 325 5.15 48.64 61.10
C ILE A 325 5.64 50.04 61.52
N THR A 326 4.72 50.90 61.92
CA THR A 326 5.04 52.21 62.51
C THR A 326 4.56 52.24 63.96
N LEU A 327 5.45 52.65 64.86
CA LEU A 327 5.15 52.80 66.28
C LEU A 327 4.95 54.27 66.61
N SER A 328 3.77 54.62 67.14
CA SER A 328 3.50 55.97 67.63
C SER A 328 3.27 55.93 69.14
N VAL A 329 4.01 56.78 69.85
CA VAL A 329 3.85 57.02 71.29
C VAL A 329 3.61 58.53 71.47
N PRO A 330 2.64 58.93 72.32
CA PRO A 330 2.43 60.35 72.64
C PRO A 330 3.73 61.04 73.09
N PRO A 331 3.87 62.37 72.90
CA PRO A 331 5.04 63.09 73.37
C PRO A 331 5.15 62.98 74.90
N ALA A 332 6.37 62.75 75.40
CA ALA A 332 6.65 62.80 76.82
C ALA A 332 6.46 64.23 77.37
N ASN A 333 6.34 64.38 78.69
CA ASN A 333 6.33 65.70 79.29
C ASN A 333 7.66 66.45 79.01
N ALA A 334 7.74 67.75 79.36
CA ALA A 334 8.92 68.59 79.11
C ALA A 334 10.24 68.06 79.71
N ASN A 335 10.18 67.07 80.62
CA ASN A 335 11.33 66.43 81.24
C ASN A 335 11.61 65.02 80.69
N SER A 336 10.95 64.60 79.61
CA SER A 336 11.06 63.27 78.99
C SER A 336 10.51 62.10 79.82
N TRP A 337 9.52 62.33 80.69
CA TRP A 337 8.82 61.30 81.47
C TRP A 337 7.34 61.13 81.08
N TYR A 338 6.81 59.93 81.29
CA TYR A 338 5.39 59.60 81.18
C TYR A 338 4.79 59.37 82.57
N ASN A 339 3.63 59.96 82.86
CA ASN A 339 3.00 59.93 84.19
C ASN A 339 1.74 59.05 84.27
N ALA A 340 1.46 58.26 83.23
CA ALA A 340 0.45 57.21 83.20
C ALA A 340 0.94 56.07 82.30
N GLY A 341 0.34 54.88 82.39
CA GLY A 341 0.65 53.78 81.47
C GLY A 341 0.37 54.20 80.03
N THR A 342 1.42 54.33 79.20
CA THR A 342 1.30 54.67 77.79
C THR A 342 1.05 53.41 76.97
N LYS A 343 -0.08 53.36 76.26
CA LYS A 343 -0.31 52.35 75.21
C LYS A 343 0.34 52.84 73.92
N SER A 344 1.24 52.05 73.34
CA SER A 344 1.74 52.29 72.00
C SER A 344 0.70 51.84 70.97
N HIS A 345 0.41 52.68 69.98
CA HIS A 345 -0.37 52.26 68.81
C HIS A 345 0.60 51.75 67.74
N SER A 346 0.32 50.56 67.21
CA SER A 346 1.06 49.98 66.09
C SER A 346 0.14 49.90 64.89
N ASP A 347 0.43 50.68 63.85
CA ASP A 347 -0.25 50.56 62.57
C ASP A 347 0.56 49.61 61.68
N VAL A 348 -0.07 48.52 61.23
CA VAL A 348 0.52 47.60 60.25
C VAL A 348 -0.14 47.90 58.91
N THR A 349 0.62 48.48 57.98
CA THR A 349 0.16 48.63 56.60
C THR A 349 0.68 47.44 55.79
N ALA A 350 -0.24 46.62 55.31
CA ALA A 350 0.02 45.56 54.34
C ALA A 350 -1.01 45.70 53.22
N LEU A 351 -0.62 45.39 51.98
CA LEU A 351 -1.56 45.26 50.85
C LEU A 351 -2.39 43.96 50.99
N ARG A 352 -2.88 43.63 52.19
CA ARG A 352 -3.90 42.60 52.35
C ARG A 352 -5.24 43.23 52.06
N GLY A 353 -5.95 42.69 51.06
CA GLY A 353 -7.37 42.89 50.91
C GLY A 353 -8.08 42.73 52.27
N GLU A 354 -8.54 43.87 52.78
CA GLU A 354 -9.59 44.06 53.77
C GLU A 354 -9.63 43.20 55.04
N HIS A 355 -8.55 43.02 55.81
CA HIS A 355 -8.73 42.61 57.21
C HIS A 355 -7.68 43.23 58.15
N TRP A 356 -8.01 44.40 58.70
CA TRP A 356 -7.33 44.96 59.87
C TRP A 356 -7.61 44.08 61.09
N ARG A 357 -6.59 43.43 61.65
CA ARG A 357 -6.66 42.88 63.01
C ARG A 357 -5.85 43.76 63.93
N GLN A 358 -6.55 44.47 64.81
CA GLN A 358 -5.97 45.23 65.90
C GLN A 358 -5.30 44.25 66.88
N LEU A 359 -3.98 44.12 66.79
CA LEU A 359 -3.20 43.34 67.76
C LEU A 359 -3.08 44.19 69.03
N THR A 360 -3.87 43.86 70.04
CA THR A 360 -3.71 44.44 71.38
C THR A 360 -2.69 43.56 72.11
N LEU A 361 -1.45 44.05 72.25
CA LEU A 361 -0.46 43.45 73.14
C LEU A 361 -0.81 43.74 74.60
#